data_AF-A0A5J4PAR2-F1
#
_entry.id   AF-A0A5J4PAR2-F1
#
_cell.length_a   1.000
_cell.length_b   1.000
_cell.length_c   1.000
_cell.angle_alpha   90.00
_cell.angle_beta   90.00
_cell.angle_gamma   90.00
#
_symmetry.space_group_name_H-M   'P 1'
#
loop_
_entity.id
_entity.type
_entity.pdbx_description
1 polymer ?
#
loop_
_entity_poly.entity_id
_entity_poly.type
_entity_poly.pdbx_seq_one_letter_code
_entity_poly.pdbx_strand_id
1 'polypeptide(L)' 'MNKECFVIQPISDEKFTKRYDDIYKPAIETVGLSAYRVDLDPTVKIPIEDIESRIKNAEICFADISIDNPNVWYELGVVM' A
#
# COMPACT_ATOMS: atom_id res chain seq x y z
N MET A 1 -4.24 -16.33 -10.59
CA MET A 1 -4.52 -15.37 -9.50
C MET A 1 -3.22 -14.68 -9.20
N ASN A 2 -3.12 -13.37 -9.43
CA ASN A 2 -1.93 -12.61 -9.04
C ASN A 2 -2.00 -12.38 -7.53
N LYS A 3 -0.87 -12.57 -6.86
CA LYS A 3 -0.76 -12.38 -5.42
C LYS A 3 -0.61 -10.89 -5.12
N GLU A 4 -1.23 -10.42 -4.04
CA GLU A 4 -1.33 -8.99 -3.73
C GLU A 4 -0.05 -8.50 -3.04
N CYS A 5 0.41 -7.31 -3.45
CA CYS A 5 1.42 -6.53 -2.75
C CYS A 5 0.76 -5.29 -2.16
N PHE A 6 0.72 -5.23 -0.83
CA PHE A 6 0.13 -4.11 -0.09
C PHE A 6 1.16 -2.97 0.01
N VAL A 7 0.84 -1.82 -0.58
CA VAL A 7 1.72 -0.66 -0.63
C VAL A 7 1.33 0.34 0.46
N ILE A 8 2.26 0.52 1.40
CA ILE A 8 2.18 1.47 2.51
C ILE A 8 2.90 2.75 2.08
N GLN A 9 2.15 3.83 1.91
CA GLN A 9 2.67 5.12 1.49
C GLN A 9 1.91 6.25 2.20
N PRO A 10 2.52 7.44 2.39
CA PRO A 10 1.78 8.58 2.91
C PRO A 10 0.49 8.85 2.13
N ILE A 11 -0.63 8.91 2.86
CA ILE A 11 -1.93 9.31 2.33
C ILE A 11 -1.89 10.82 2.10
N SER A 12 -1.35 11.24 0.95
CA SER A 12 -1.09 12.63 0.60
C SER A 12 -0.93 12.78 -0.92
N ASP A 13 -1.24 13.98 -1.43
CA ASP A 13 -0.93 14.65 -2.71
C ASP A 13 -0.58 13.85 -3.98
N GLU A 14 -0.87 14.51 -5.12
CA GLU A 14 -0.48 14.13 -6.50
C GLU A 14 0.95 13.58 -6.61
N LYS A 15 1.90 14.06 -5.79
CA LYS A 15 3.30 13.61 -5.82
C LYS A 15 3.45 12.13 -5.46
N PHE A 16 2.78 11.67 -4.40
CA PHE A 16 2.89 10.27 -3.97
C PHE A 16 2.07 9.36 -4.88
N THR A 17 0.90 9.80 -5.33
CA THR A 17 0.12 9.12 -6.37
C THR A 17 0.94 8.96 -7.66
N LYS A 18 1.57 10.03 -8.15
CA LYS A 18 2.44 9.97 -9.33
C LYS A 18 3.60 9.00 -9.14
N ARG A 19 4.27 9.01 -7.98
CA ARG A 19 5.34 8.04 -7.68
C ARG A 19 4.82 6.61 -7.70
N TYR A 20 3.65 6.37 -7.11
CA TYR A 20 3.02 5.06 -7.11
C TYR A 20 2.73 4.58 -8.53
N ASP A 21 2.09 5.41 -9.36
CA ASP A 21 1.70 5.07 -10.72
C ASP A 21 2.90 4.93 -11.68
N ASP A 22 3.89 5.81 -11.57
CA ASP A 22 5.04 5.85 -12.48
C ASP A 22 6.11 4.82 -12.12
N ILE A 23 6.25 4.45 -10.85
CA ILE A 23 7.39 3.66 -10.35
C ILE A 23 6.95 2.37 -9.63
N TYR A 24 6.16 2.49 -8.57
CA TYR A 24 5.90 1.34 -7.69
C TYR A 24 5.02 0.30 -8.34
N LYS A 25 3.88 0.72 -8.89
CA LYS A 25 2.92 -0.18 -9.53
C LYS A 25 3.56 -0.95 -10.70
N PRO A 26 4.25 -0.31 -11.68
CA PRO A 26 4.93 -1.04 -12.75
C PRO A 26 5.98 -2.02 -12.25
N ALA A 27 6.76 -1.66 -11.23
CA ALA A 27 7.80 -2.53 -10.69
C ALA A 27 7.22 -3.78 -10.01
N ILE A 28 6.15 -3.62 -9.22
CA ILE A 28 5.42 -4.70 -8.56
C ILE A 28 4.75 -5.61 -9.60
N GLU A 29 4.11 -5.03 -10.61
CA GLU A 29 3.43 -5.79 -11.66
C GLU A 29 4.41 -6.56 -12.55
N THR A 30 5.63 -6.06 -12.75
CA THR A 30 6.69 -6.74 -13.52
C THR A 30 7.10 -8.08 -12.91
N VAL A 31 6.99 -8.23 -11.58
CA VAL A 31 7.29 -9.49 -10.88
C VAL A 31 6.06 -10.38 -10.69
N GLY A 32 4.93 -10.06 -11.33
CA GLY A 32 3.70 -10.87 -11.31
C GLY A 32 2.81 -10.68 -10.10
N LEU A 33 3.01 -9.60 -9.32
CA LEU A 33 2.18 -9.21 -8.19
C LEU A 33 1.14 -8.16 -8.60
N SER A 34 0.10 -7.99 -7.79
CA SER A 34 -0.87 -6.90 -7.94
C SER A 34 -0.57 -5.81 -6.90
N ALA A 35 -0.23 -4.60 -7.34
CA ALA A 35 -0.04 -3.48 -6.42
C ALA A 35 -1.40 -2.99 -5.88
N TYR A 36 -1.55 -2.97 -4.55
CA TYR A 36 -2.73 -2.48 -3.87
C TYR A 36 -2.34 -1.34 -2.92
N ARG A 37 -3.06 -0.22 -3.00
CA ARG A 37 -2.86 0.95 -2.15
C ARG A 37 -4.23 1.41 -1.62
N VAL A 38 -4.38 1.43 -0.29
CA VAL A 38 -5.68 1.52 0.37
C VAL A 38 -6.44 2.82 0.09
N ASP A 39 -5.76 3.95 0.01
CA ASP A 39 -6.39 5.27 -0.22
C ASP A 39 -6.93 5.45 -1.65
N LEU A 40 -6.59 4.55 -2.58
CA LEU A 40 -7.13 4.53 -3.94
C LEU A 40 -8.40 3.67 -4.07
N ASP A 41 -8.76 2.89 -3.05
CA ASP A 41 -9.95 2.03 -3.08
C ASP A 41 -11.17 2.78 -2.51
N PRO A 42 -12.15 3.19 -3.35
CA PRO A 42 -13.33 3.92 -2.90
C PRO A 42 -14.31 3.07 -2.09
N THR A 43 -14.10 1.76 -2.01
CA THR A 43 -14.99 0.82 -1.30
C THR A 43 -14.62 0.64 0.18
N VAL A 44 -13.41 1.07 0.58
CA VAL A 44 -12.92 0.99 1.96
C VAL A 44 -13.62 2.05 2.81
N LYS A 45 -14.51 1.59 3.70
CA LYS A 45 -15.31 2.47 4.57
C LYS A 45 -14.77 2.57 6.00
N ILE A 46 -14.02 1.56 6.46
CA ILE A 46 -13.40 1.52 7.78
C ILE A 46 -11.93 1.19 7.55
N PRO A 47 -11.04 2.20 7.46
CA PRO A 47 -9.66 1.99 7.04
C PRO A 47 -8.96 0.90 7.86
N ILE A 48 -9.16 0.89 9.17
CA ILE A 48 -8.35 0.08 10.08
C ILE A 48 -8.58 -1.44 9.91
N GLU A 49 -9.83 -1.92 9.96
CA GLU A 49 -10.11 -3.36 9.88
C GLU A 49 -9.79 -3.93 8.48
N ASP A 50 -10.08 -3.15 7.43
CA ASP A 50 -9.78 -3.52 6.05
C ASP A 50 -8.27 -3.54 5.79
N ILE A 51 -7.51 -2.58 6.35
CA ILE A 51 -6.04 -2.55 6.28
C ILE A 51 -5.44 -3.80 6.91
N GLU A 52 -5.86 -4.17 8.13
CA GLU A 52 -5.32 -5.37 8.79
C GLU A 52 -5.60 -6.65 8.00
N SER A 53 -6.83 -6.79 7.50
CA SER A 53 -7.24 -7.94 6.70
C SER A 53 -6.45 -8.02 5.40
N ARG A 54 -6.25 -6.89 4.71
CA ARG A 54 -5.47 -6.82 3.47
C ARG A 54 -4.00 -7.13 3.71
N ILE A 55 -3.39 -6.55 4.76
CA ILE A 55 -2.02 -6.88 5.17
C ILE A 55 -1.86 -8.37 5.44
N LYS A 56 -2.78 -8.99 6.18
CA LYS A 56 -2.77 -10.43 6.48
C LYS A 56 -2.90 -11.32 5.23
N ASN A 57 -3.60 -10.84 4.21
CA ASN A 57 -3.84 -11.59 2.97
C ASN A 57 -2.82 -11.28 1.86
N ALA A 58 -2.06 -10.19 1.98
CA ALA A 58 -1.01 -9.83 1.04
C ALA A 58 0.15 -10.83 1.11
N GLU A 59 0.76 -11.12 -0.04
CA GLU A 59 1.97 -11.94 -0.04
C GLU A 59 3.19 -11.14 0.42
N ILE A 60 3.21 -9.84 0.09
CA ILE A 60 4.29 -8.92 0.43
C ILE A 60 3.69 -7.56 0.79
N CYS A 61 4.23 -6.92 1.82
CA CYS A 61 3.99 -5.50 2.10
C CYS A 61 5.20 -4.67 1.67
N PHE A 62 4.98 -3.59 0.93
CA PHE A 62 6.01 -2.65 0.49
C PHE A 62 5.78 -1.28 1.14
N ALA A 63 6.71 -0.81 1.97
CA ALA A 63 6.56 0.44 2.72
C ALA A 63 7.55 1.53 2.27
N ASP A 64 7.01 2.68 1.86
CA ASP A 64 7.79 3.90 1.58
C ASP A 64 7.98 4.72 2.87
N ILE A 65 9.10 4.48 3.56
CA ILE A 65 9.51 5.16 4.79
C ILE A 65 10.38 6.41 4.54
N SER A 66 10.33 6.97 3.32
CA SER A 66 11.17 8.12 2.95
C SER A 66 10.87 9.40 3.75
N ILE A 67 9.68 9.49 4.35
CA ILE A 67 9.28 10.61 5.21
C ILE A 67 8.69 10.11 6.52
N ASP A 68 8.78 10.93 7.56
CA ASP A 68 8.15 10.67 8.84
C ASP A 68 6.64 10.91 8.73
N ASN A 69 5.88 9.85 8.46
CA ASN A 69 4.42 9.92 8.28
C ASN A 69 3.71 8.96 9.25
N PRO A 70 2.76 9.45 10.06
CA PRO A 70 2.10 8.62 11.08
C PRO A 70 1.28 7.47 10.50
N ASN A 71 0.70 7.62 9.31
CA ASN A 71 -0.09 6.55 8.68
C ASN A 71 0.82 5.39 8.24
N VAL A 72 1.98 5.72 7.66
CA VAL A 72 2.99 4.72 7.29
C VAL A 72 3.48 3.94 8.51
N TRP A 73 3.78 4.63 9.61
CA TRP A 73 4.20 3.97 10.85
C TRP A 73 3.12 3.09 11.47
N TYR A 74 1.86 3.54 11.42
CA TYR A 74 0.73 2.75 11.89
C TYR A 74 0.58 1.45 11.10
N GLU A 75 0.53 1.53 9.77
CA GLU A 75 0.39 0.36 8.90
C GLU A 75 1.61 -0.57 9.02
N LEU A 76 2.83 -0.02 9.08
CA LEU A 76 4.05 -0.82 9.29
C LEU A 76 4.04 -1.52 10.66
N GLY A 77 3.51 -0.87 11.70
CA GLY A 77 3.33 -1.46 13.01
C GLY A 77 2.32 -2.62 13.02
N VAL A 78 1.31 -2.58 12.15
CA VAL A 78 0.34 -3.67 11.96
C VAL A 78 0.94 -4.87 11.22
N VAL A 79 1.92 -4.65 10.34
CA VAL A 79 2.60 -5.71 9.58
C VAL A 79 3.51 -6.59 10.45
N MET A 80 4.03 -6.08 11.57
CA MET A 80 5.00 -6.76 12.45
C MET A 80 4.35 -7.54 13.58
#